data_AF-A0A9W6V3P2-F1
#
_entry.id   AF-A0A9W6V3P2-F1
#
_cell.length_a   1.000
_cell.length_b   1.000
_cell.length_c   1.000
_cell.angle_alpha   90.00
_cell.angle_beta   90.00
_cell.angle_gamma   90.00
#
_symmetry.space_group_name_H-M   'P 1'
#
loop_
_entity.id
_entity.type
_entity.pdbx_description
1 polymer ?
#
loop_
_entity_poly.entity_id
_entity_poly.type
_entity_poly.pdbx_seq_one_letter_code
_entity_poly.pdbx_strand_id
1 'polypeptide(L)'
;MYVRFQATEANRRGTFPGVFALVNGLAAAGRLTPAQESFRRSSYDWYDAHLANPSHVDPTVYDRDLHHGAEAWFKESAVEHLAQVAGHLEILTLHGVGYDVLRSTDPGTVLYEDEHQVVVLPHPPRPGAELPVR
;
A
#
# COMPACT_ATOMS: atom_id res chain seq x y z
N MET A 1 4.74 -14.04 6.91
CA MET A 1 4.38 -13.72 5.53
C MET A 1 3.80 -12.32 5.52
N TYR A 2 4.14 -11.53 4.50
CA TYR A 2 3.69 -10.16 4.33
C TYR A 2 2.90 -10.02 3.02
N VAL A 3 1.93 -9.11 3.00
CA VAL A 3 1.01 -8.89 1.88
C VAL A 3 0.98 -7.40 1.53
N ARG A 4 1.06 -7.08 0.23
CA ARG A 4 0.95 -5.71 -0.28
C ARG A 4 0.01 -5.65 -1.47
N PHE A 5 -0.78 -4.60 -1.50
CA PHE A 5 -1.67 -4.26 -2.61
C PHE A 5 -1.12 -3.01 -3.30
N GLN A 6 -0.81 -3.10 -4.59
CA GLN A 6 -0.16 -2.01 -5.31
C GLN A 6 -0.67 -1.87 -6.74
N ALA A 7 -0.33 -0.76 -7.40
CA ALA A 7 -0.59 -0.56 -8.82
C ALA A 7 0.08 -1.65 -9.68
N THR A 8 -0.52 -1.96 -10.83
CA THR A 8 0.09 -2.85 -11.84
C THR A 8 1.22 -2.18 -12.62
N GLU A 9 1.25 -0.85 -12.63
CA GLU A 9 2.23 -0.06 -13.36
C GLU A 9 2.93 0.94 -12.43
N ALA A 10 4.23 1.12 -12.65
CA ALA A 10 5.00 2.11 -11.93
C ALA A 10 4.54 3.53 -12.32
N ASN A 11 4.49 4.43 -11.33
CA ASN A 11 4.25 5.84 -11.58
C ASN A 11 5.50 6.50 -12.22
N ARG A 12 5.42 7.81 -12.51
CA ARG A 12 6.53 8.58 -13.09
C ARG A 12 7.83 8.58 -12.28
N ARG A 13 7.78 8.18 -11.01
CA ARG A 13 8.93 8.05 -10.10
C ARG A 13 9.49 6.64 -10.06
N GLY A 14 8.96 5.71 -10.86
CA GLY A 14 9.40 4.31 -10.89
C GLY A 14 8.92 3.49 -9.69
N THR A 15 8.00 4.00 -8.86
CA THR A 15 7.44 3.25 -7.72
C THR A 15 6.04 2.76 -8.04
N PHE A 16 5.62 1.67 -7.39
CA PHE A 16 4.26 1.14 -7.49
C PHE A 16 3.42 1.62 -6.29
N PRO A 17 2.50 2.59 -6.51
CA PRO A 17 1.67 3.12 -5.42
C PRO A 17 0.86 2.02 -4.74
N GLY A 18 0.75 2.09 -3.41
CA GLY A 18 -0.11 1.19 -2.65
C GLY A 18 -1.61 1.49 -2.86
N VAL A 19 -2.47 0.57 -2.43
CA VAL A 19 -3.93 0.67 -2.58
C VAL A 19 -4.54 2.01 -2.14
N PHE A 20 -4.12 2.56 -0.99
CA PHE A 20 -4.63 3.85 -0.51
C PHE A 20 -4.22 5.02 -1.43
N ALA A 21 -3.01 4.99 -1.97
CA ALA A 21 -2.56 6.00 -2.91
C ALA A 21 -3.36 5.95 -4.22
N LEU A 22 -3.74 4.77 -4.70
CA LEU A 22 -4.60 4.60 -5.87
C LEU A 22 -6.01 5.18 -5.63
N VAL A 23 -6.64 4.86 -4.50
CA VAL A 23 -7.97 5.40 -4.15
C VAL A 23 -7.91 6.91 -3.92
N ASN A 24 -6.86 7.43 -3.28
CA ASN A 24 -6.63 8.87 -3.14
C ASN A 24 -6.46 9.55 -4.50
N GLY A 25 -5.84 8.88 -5.48
CA GLY A 25 -5.75 9.38 -6.86
C GLY A 25 -7.12 9.56 -7.51
N LEU A 26 -8.03 8.60 -7.33
CA LEU A 26 -9.42 8.73 -7.80
C LEU A 26 -10.18 9.85 -7.10
N ALA A 27 -10.01 9.98 -5.77
CA ALA A 27 -10.62 11.04 -4.99
C ALA A 27 -10.14 12.43 -5.45
N ALA A 28 -8.82 12.61 -5.60
CA ALA A 28 -8.21 13.85 -6.07
C ALA A 28 -8.65 14.23 -7.50
N ALA A 29 -8.95 13.24 -8.34
CA ALA A 29 -9.49 13.44 -9.68
C ALA A 29 -11.01 13.67 -9.71
N GLY A 30 -11.69 13.70 -8.55
CA GLY A 30 -13.14 13.87 -8.47
C GLY A 30 -13.95 12.71 -9.06
N ARG A 31 -13.35 11.51 -9.15
CA ARG A 31 -13.97 10.35 -9.81
C ARG A 31 -14.82 9.50 -8.88
N LEU A 32 -14.65 9.62 -7.57
CA LEU A 32 -15.42 8.84 -6.61
C LEU A 32 -16.88 9.30 -6.54
N THR A 33 -17.80 8.34 -6.44
CA THR A 33 -19.20 8.65 -6.12
C THR A 33 -19.33 9.12 -4.67
N PRO A 34 -20.42 9.81 -4.28
CA PRO A 34 -20.63 10.23 -2.89
C PRO A 34 -20.56 9.07 -1.87
N ALA A 35 -21.08 7.89 -2.24
CA ALA A 35 -21.02 6.70 -1.40
C ALA A 35 -19.58 6.18 -1.24
N GLN A 36 -18.81 6.13 -2.33
CA GLN A 36 -17.41 5.71 -2.29
C GLN A 36 -16.54 6.66 -1.48
N GLU A 37 -16.79 7.97 -1.59
CA GLU A 37 -16.08 8.98 -0.82
C GLU A 37 -16.47 8.92 0.68
N SER A 38 -17.73 8.62 1.01
CA SER A 38 -18.16 8.34 2.38
C SER A 38 -17.45 7.11 2.95
N PHE A 39 -17.40 6.01 2.19
CA PHE A 39 -16.68 4.79 2.58
C PHE A 39 -15.20 5.09 2.81
N ARG A 40 -14.54 5.78 1.87
CA ARG A 40 -13.11 6.13 1.96
C ARG A 40 -12.80 6.86 3.26
N ARG A 41 -13.60 7.88 3.60
CA ARG A 41 -13.43 8.65 4.85
C ARG A 41 -13.61 7.79 6.09
N SER A 42 -14.73 7.08 6.21
CA SER A 42 -14.98 6.22 7.38
C SER A 42 -13.93 5.12 7.51
N SER A 43 -13.41 4.60 6.41
CA SER A 43 -12.33 3.62 6.45
C SER A 43 -11.00 4.24 6.86
N TYR A 44 -10.70 5.47 6.47
CA TYR A 44 -9.47 6.15 6.89
C TYR A 44 -9.53 6.50 8.38
N ASP A 45 -10.68 6.95 8.87
CA ASP A 45 -10.89 7.15 10.31
C ASP A 45 -10.67 5.84 11.09
N TRP A 46 -11.09 4.70 10.53
CA TRP A 46 -10.82 3.39 11.12
C TRP A 46 -9.32 3.05 11.11
N TYR A 47 -8.61 3.22 9.99
CA TYR A 47 -7.16 2.96 9.94
C TYR A 47 -6.37 3.87 10.86
N ASP A 48 -6.69 5.17 10.93
CA ASP A 48 -6.03 6.12 11.83
C ASP A 48 -6.17 5.71 13.30
N ALA A 49 -7.29 5.07 13.66
CA ALA A 49 -7.53 4.56 15.01
C ALA A 49 -6.92 3.18 15.29
N HIS A 50 -6.73 2.33 14.28
CA HIS A 50 -6.39 0.90 14.46
C HIS A 50 -5.04 0.49 13.83
N LEU A 51 -4.36 1.38 13.13
CA LEU A 51 -3.06 1.12 12.53
C LEU A 51 -2.11 2.24 12.92
N ALA A 52 -0.98 1.88 13.53
CA ALA A 52 0.03 2.87 13.90
C ALA A 52 0.52 3.60 12.64
N ASN A 53 0.68 4.92 12.73
CA ASN A 53 1.34 5.68 11.68
C ASN A 53 2.87 5.62 11.94
N PRO A 54 3.67 4.96 11.07
CA PRO A 54 5.10 4.84 11.28
C PRO A 54 5.81 6.19 11.43
N SER A 55 5.32 7.23 10.72
CA SER A 55 5.88 8.58 10.79
C SER A 55 5.69 9.27 12.16
N HIS A 56 4.75 8.80 12.99
CA HIS A 56 4.62 9.29 14.37
C HIS A 56 5.65 8.67 15.31
N VAL A 57 6.20 7.51 14.96
CA VAL A 57 7.25 6.82 15.73
C VAL A 57 8.63 7.29 15.27
N ASP A 58 8.85 7.28 13.95
CA ASP A 58 10.05 7.79 13.32
C ASP A 58 9.68 8.53 12.02
N PRO A 59 9.82 9.87 11.97
CA PRO A 59 9.44 10.65 10.80
C PRO A 59 10.29 10.36 9.56
N THR A 60 11.43 9.67 9.71
CA THR A 60 12.32 9.32 8.60
C THR A 60 11.88 8.07 7.83
N VAL A 61 10.93 7.27 8.35
CA VAL A 61 10.51 5.99 7.74
C VAL A 61 10.12 6.13 6.27
N TYR A 62 9.40 7.20 5.92
CA TYR A 62 9.00 7.51 4.54
C TYR A 62 9.75 8.71 3.94
N ASP A 63 10.85 9.13 4.56
CA ASP A 63 11.73 10.15 4.00
C ASP A 63 12.25 9.65 2.65
N ARG A 64 12.01 10.42 1.60
CA ARG A 64 12.26 9.98 0.22
C ARG A 64 13.71 10.19 -0.22
N ASP A 65 14.44 11.04 0.49
CA ASP A 65 15.85 11.29 0.25
C ASP A 65 16.71 10.22 0.97
N LEU A 66 16.24 9.74 2.13
CA LEU A 66 16.88 8.66 2.89
C LEU A 66 16.43 7.26 2.43
N HIS A 67 15.13 7.07 2.23
CA HIS A 67 14.50 5.77 1.99
C HIS A 67 13.72 5.75 0.66
N HIS A 68 14.45 5.97 -0.44
CA HIS A 68 13.85 6.01 -1.77
C HIS A 68 13.14 4.70 -2.13
N GLY A 69 11.82 4.77 -2.30
CA GLY A 69 11.00 3.61 -2.66
C GLY A 69 10.61 2.74 -1.47
N ALA A 70 10.61 3.26 -0.24
CA ALA A 70 10.08 2.54 0.92
C ALA A 70 8.63 2.05 0.67
N GLU A 71 8.36 0.81 1.05
CA GLU A 71 7.08 0.14 0.84
C GLU A 71 6.50 -0.37 2.15
N ALA A 72 5.24 -0.03 2.40
CA ALA A 72 4.46 -0.61 3.49
C ALA A 72 3.81 -1.94 3.06
N TRP A 73 3.88 -2.93 3.93
CA TRP A 73 3.29 -4.25 3.78
C TRP A 73 2.50 -4.59 5.02
N PHE A 74 1.33 -5.21 4.86
CA PHE A 74 0.59 -5.79 5.97
C PHE A 74 1.23 -7.13 6.36
N LYS A 75 1.20 -7.46 7.65
CA LYS A 75 1.39 -8.83 8.09
C LYS A 75 0.14 -9.63 7.76
N GLU A 76 0.30 -10.89 7.37
CA GLU A 76 -0.85 -11.76 7.09
C GLU A 76 -1.76 -11.96 8.32
N SER A 77 -1.21 -11.77 9.54
CA SER A 77 -1.95 -11.77 10.79
C SER A 77 -2.84 -10.54 11.02
N ALA A 78 -2.70 -9.47 10.24
CA ALA A 78 -3.51 -8.24 10.34
C ALA A 78 -4.88 -8.43 9.66
N VAL A 79 -5.64 -9.42 10.13
CA VAL A 79 -6.83 -9.95 9.43
C VAL A 79 -7.91 -8.89 9.23
N GLU A 80 -8.15 -8.06 10.25
CA GLU A 80 -9.14 -6.98 10.19
C GLU A 80 -8.72 -5.88 9.21
N HIS A 81 -7.43 -5.50 9.24
CA HIS A 81 -6.88 -4.52 8.30
C HIS A 81 -6.96 -5.01 6.87
N LEU A 82 -6.64 -6.28 6.62
CA LEU A 82 -6.74 -6.90 5.30
C LEU A 82 -8.19 -6.99 4.81
N ALA A 83 -9.14 -7.30 5.70
CA ALA A 83 -10.57 -7.31 5.37
C ALA A 83 -11.05 -5.91 4.97
N GLN A 84 -10.60 -4.87 5.68
CA GLN A 84 -10.94 -3.48 5.40
C GLN A 84 -10.37 -2.99 4.04
N VAL A 85 -9.27 -3.58 3.56
CA VAL A 85 -8.72 -3.29 2.22
C VAL A 85 -9.71 -3.70 1.11
N ALA A 86 -10.54 -4.73 1.31
CA ALA A 86 -11.43 -5.25 0.26
C ALA A 86 -12.35 -4.19 -0.35
N GLY A 87 -12.91 -3.28 0.46
CA GLY A 87 -13.75 -2.19 -0.05
C GLY A 87 -12.99 -1.17 -0.91
N HIS A 88 -11.69 -0.99 -0.66
CA HIS A 88 -10.84 -0.16 -1.53
C HIS A 88 -10.60 -0.84 -2.89
N LEU A 89 -10.36 -2.15 -2.88
CA LEU A 89 -10.17 -2.93 -4.11
C LEU A 89 -11.42 -2.96 -4.97
N GLU A 90 -12.61 -3.03 -4.35
CA GLU A 90 -13.89 -2.90 -5.04
C GLU A 90 -14.02 -1.54 -5.74
N ILE A 91 -13.69 -0.45 -5.04
CA ILE A 91 -13.64 0.89 -5.64
C ILE A 91 -12.71 0.92 -6.85
N LEU A 92 -11.48 0.42 -6.73
CA LEU A 92 -10.52 0.39 -7.83
C LEU A 92 -11.06 -0.41 -9.02
N THR A 93 -11.65 -1.57 -8.77
CA THR A 93 -12.25 -2.44 -9.80
C THR A 93 -13.37 -1.72 -10.54
N LEU A 94 -14.31 -1.09 -9.83
CA LEU A 94 -15.43 -0.34 -10.41
C LEU A 94 -14.95 0.85 -11.28
N HIS A 95 -13.77 1.38 -10.99
CA HIS A 95 -13.16 2.49 -11.74
C HIS A 95 -12.19 2.05 -12.82
N GLY A 96 -12.03 0.73 -13.05
CA GLY A 96 -11.11 0.16 -14.03
C GLY A 96 -9.64 0.39 -13.71
N VAL A 97 -9.31 0.59 -12.43
CA VAL A 97 -7.93 0.76 -11.97
C VAL A 97 -7.37 -0.60 -11.55
N GLY A 98 -6.36 -1.07 -12.27
CA GLY A 98 -5.68 -2.34 -11.97
C GLY A 98 -4.84 -2.27 -10.69
N TYR A 99 -4.77 -3.40 -9.98
CA TYR A 99 -3.88 -3.60 -8.84
C TYR A 99 -3.36 -5.05 -8.81
N ASP A 100 -2.20 -5.24 -8.20
CA ASP A 100 -1.59 -6.53 -7.90
C ASP A 100 -1.59 -6.81 -6.40
N VAL A 101 -1.64 -8.09 -6.04
CA VAL A 101 -1.48 -8.57 -4.67
C VAL A 101 -0.16 -9.32 -4.57
N LEU A 102 0.82 -8.69 -3.93
CA LEU A 102 2.12 -9.29 -3.69
C LEU A 102 2.14 -10.00 -2.34
N ARG A 103 2.87 -11.11 -2.27
CA ARG A 103 3.16 -11.85 -1.04
C ARG A 103 4.65 -12.13 -0.95
N SER A 104 5.25 -11.89 0.21
CA SER A 104 6.67 -12.19 0.44
C SER A 104 6.93 -12.54 1.90
N THR A 105 7.86 -13.47 2.15
CA THR A 105 8.41 -13.71 3.50
C THR A 105 9.60 -12.81 3.81
N ASP A 106 10.18 -12.17 2.78
CA ASP A 106 11.32 -11.26 2.86
C ASP A 106 11.10 -10.12 1.85
N PRO A 107 10.25 -9.13 2.19
CA PRO A 107 9.91 -8.03 1.27
C PRO A 107 11.04 -7.00 1.12
N GLY A 108 12.06 -7.01 1.99
CA GLY A 108 13.15 -6.04 1.96
C GLY A 108 13.84 -5.82 3.29
N THR A 109 14.72 -4.81 3.35
CA THR A 109 15.34 -4.36 4.60
C THR A 109 14.33 -3.56 5.43
N VAL A 110 14.07 -4.03 6.66
CA VAL A 110 13.08 -3.42 7.57
C VAL A 110 13.54 -2.04 8.04
N LEU A 111 12.69 -1.04 7.79
CA LEU A 111 12.79 0.32 8.34
C LEU A 111 11.91 0.47 9.59
N TYR A 112 10.77 -0.21 9.61
CA TYR A 112 9.79 -0.16 10.69
C TYR A 112 9.00 -1.46 10.74
N GLU A 113 8.64 -1.92 11.94
CA GLU A 113 7.77 -3.07 12.13
C GLU A 113 6.92 -2.90 13.40
N ASP A 114 5.64 -3.20 13.32
CA ASP A 114 4.70 -3.25 14.45
C ASP A 114 3.89 -4.56 14.43
N GLU A 115 2.79 -4.65 15.19
CA GLU A 115 1.93 -5.83 15.24
C GLU A 115 1.23 -6.18 13.91
N HIS A 116 0.96 -5.17 13.07
CA HIS A 116 0.08 -5.27 11.90
C HIS A 116 0.80 -5.05 10.56
N GLN A 117 1.94 -4.37 10.53
CA GLN A 117 2.64 -3.99 9.31
C GLN A 117 4.16 -3.99 9.44
N VAL A 118 4.82 -3.94 8.29
CA VAL A 118 6.25 -3.69 8.13
C VAL A 118 6.45 -2.64 7.03
N VAL A 119 7.38 -1.73 7.22
CA VAL A 119 7.87 -0.84 6.15
C VAL A 119 9.29 -1.25 5.81
N VAL A 120 9.56 -1.46 4.53
CA VAL A 120 10.86 -1.94 4.04
C VAL A 120 11.42 -1.06 2.94
N LEU A 121 12.74 -1.07 2.81
CA LEU A 121 13.40 -0.81 1.53
C LEU A 121 13.37 -2.11 0.71
N PRO A 122 12.68 -2.14 -0.44
CA PRO A 122 12.61 -3.34 -1.25
C PRO A 122 14.00 -3.76 -1.72
N HIS A 123 14.26 -5.06 -1.73
CA HIS A 123 15.50 -5.58 -2.30
C HIS A 123 15.59 -5.15 -3.78
N PRO A 124 16.79 -4.79 -4.28
CA PRO A 124 16.96 -4.57 -5.70
C PRO A 124 16.53 -5.84 -6.44
N PRO A 125 15.89 -5.73 -7.61
CA PRO A 125 15.56 -6.88 -8.42
C PRO A 125 16.84 -7.69 -8.63
N ARG A 126 16.80 -8.98 -8.25
CA ARG A 126 17.95 -9.86 -8.45
C ARG A 126 18.34 -9.81 -9.93
N PRO A 127 19.62 -9.60 -10.27
CA PRO A 127 20.05 -9.66 -11.67
C PRO A 127 19.60 -11.00 -12.28
N GLY A 128 18.72 -10.94 -13.28
CA GLY A 128 18.18 -12.13 -13.96
C GLY A 128 16.85 -12.68 -13.44
N ALA A 129 16.20 -12.05 -12.45
CA ALA A 129 14.80 -12.35 -12.17
C ALA A 129 13.94 -11.71 -13.27
N GLU A 130 13.46 -12.53 -14.20
CA GLU A 130 12.46 -12.11 -15.18
C GLU A 130 11.27 -11.51 -14.44
N LEU A 131 10.86 -10.31 -14.84
CA LEU A 131 9.59 -9.73 -14.41
C LEU A 131 8.49 -10.76 -14.74
N PRO A 132 7.58 -11.08 -13.81
CA PRO A 132 6.50 -12.01 -14.12
C PRO A 132 5.76 -11.52 -15.37
N VAL A 133 5.77 -12.37 -16.39
CA VAL A 133 5.02 -12.13 -17.62
C VAL A 133 3.55 -12.29 -17.29
N ARG A 134 2.86 -11.14 -17.40
CA ARG A 134 1.40 -10.87 -17.43
C ARG A 134 0.45 -12.06 -17.35
#